data_AF-A0A496YWS0-F1
#
_entry.id   AF-A0A496YWS0-F1
#
_cell.length_a   1.000
_cell.length_b   1.000
_cell.length_c   1.000
_cell.angle_alpha   90.00
_cell.angle_beta   90.00
_cell.angle_gamma   90.00
#
_symmetry.space_group_name_H-M   'P 1'
#
loop_
_entity.id
_entity.type
_entity.pdbx_description
1 polymer ?
#
loop_
_entity_poly.entity_id
_entity_poly.type
_entity_poly.pdbx_seq_one_letter_code
_entity_poly.pdbx_strand_id
1 'polypeptide(L)'
;KESEGTTVFASFRLDHIDLAPLGDMASSLSSLIMGNPGVDFIYTHRVDGREFRLDTRQVKEKLGDLPINNPGVIKYLGDLIRESLSELRSEG
;
A
#
# COMPACT_ATOMS: atom_id res chain seq x y z
N LYS A 1 6.61 -23.58 -17.89
CA LYS A 1 7.34 -22.87 -16.82
C LYS A 1 6.57 -21.58 -16.60
N GLU A 2 5.63 -21.58 -15.66
CA GLU A 2 4.76 -20.43 -15.39
C GLU A 2 5.55 -19.39 -14.57
N SER A 3 5.44 -18.12 -14.95
CA SER A 3 6.35 -17.02 -14.57
C SER A 3 6.64 -16.94 -13.07
N GLU A 4 7.92 -16.92 -12.70
CA GLU A 4 8.44 -16.93 -11.32
C GLU A 4 8.26 -15.57 -10.57
N GLY A 5 7.24 -14.78 -10.95
CA GLY A 5 7.04 -13.41 -10.47
C GLY A 5 8.14 -12.45 -10.92
N THR A 6 7.97 -11.16 -10.61
CA THR A 6 9.00 -10.14 -10.83
C THR A 6 9.18 -9.36 -9.54
N THR A 7 10.38 -9.38 -8.98
CA THR A 7 10.72 -8.56 -7.81
C THR A 7 11.57 -7.38 -8.25
N VAL A 8 11.11 -6.17 -7.93
CA VAL A 8 11.82 -4.92 -8.23
C VAL A 8 12.24 -4.27 -6.91
N PHE A 9 13.50 -3.86 -6.82
CA PHE A 9 14.03 -3.12 -5.68
C PHE A 9 14.66 -1.82 -6.14
N ALA A 10 14.45 -0.75 -5.38
CA ALA A 10 15.14 0.52 -5.52
C ALA A 10 15.49 1.04 -4.13
N SER A 11 16.66 1.67 -4.00
CA SER A 11 17.09 2.30 -2.75
C SER A 11 17.56 3.72 -3.07
N PHE A 12 17.11 4.67 -2.25
CA PHE A 12 17.43 6.08 -2.40
C PHE A 12 18.06 6.59 -1.11
N ARG A 13 19.00 7.54 -1.22
CA ARG A 13 19.55 8.23 -0.06
C ARG A 13 18.59 9.33 0.40
N LEU A 14 18.26 9.32 1.70
CA LEU A 14 17.28 10.22 2.32
C LEU A 14 17.75 11.69 2.41
N ASP A 15 19.05 11.94 2.29
CA ASP A 15 19.72 13.23 2.56
C ASP A 15 20.06 14.03 1.29
N HIS A 16 19.38 13.77 0.16
CA HIS A 16 19.61 14.51 -1.08
C HIS A 16 18.48 15.51 -1.37
N ILE A 17 18.83 16.77 -1.68
CA ILE A 17 17.87 17.82 -2.05
C ILE A 17 16.98 17.40 -3.24
N ASP A 18 17.51 16.58 -4.15
CA ASP A 18 16.77 16.07 -5.32
C ASP A 18 16.00 14.76 -5.07
N LEU A 19 15.88 14.29 -3.83
CA LEU A 19 15.03 13.13 -3.56
C LEU A 19 13.56 13.54 -3.72
N ALA A 20 12.95 13.14 -4.83
CA ALA A 20 11.53 13.31 -5.04
C ALA A 20 10.76 12.65 -3.88
N PRO A 21 9.73 13.32 -3.33
CA PRO A 21 8.90 12.69 -2.32
C PRO A 21 8.30 11.40 -2.88
N LEU A 22 8.12 10.39 -2.01
CA LEU A 22 7.55 9.09 -2.37
C LEU A 22 6.20 9.16 -3.13
N GLY A 23 5.51 10.30 -3.06
CA GLY A 23 4.23 10.54 -3.73
C GLY A 23 3.03 10.05 -2.93
N ASP A 24 1.85 10.09 -3.55
CA ASP A 24 0.60 9.63 -2.94
C ASP A 24 0.45 8.11 -3.07
N MET A 25 1.10 7.40 -2.15
CA MET A 25 1.06 5.94 -2.09
C MET A 25 -0.35 5.38 -1.84
N ALA A 26 -1.21 6.12 -1.14
CA ALA A 26 -2.58 5.69 -0.90
C ALA A 26 -3.38 5.65 -2.21
N SER A 27 -3.27 6.70 -3.03
CA SER A 27 -3.90 6.74 -4.36
C SER A 27 -3.34 5.66 -5.30
N SER A 28 -2.02 5.45 -5.30
CA SER A 28 -1.38 4.40 -6.10
C SER A 28 -1.87 3.00 -5.72
N LEU A 29 -1.84 2.65 -4.43
CA LEU A 29 -2.30 1.34 -3.94
C LEU A 29 -3.80 1.15 -4.17
N SER A 30 -4.61 2.17 -3.91
CA SER A 30 -6.06 2.12 -4.16
C SER A 30 -6.37 1.83 -5.63
N SER A 31 -5.64 2.49 -6.56
CA SER A 31 -5.78 2.28 -8.00
C SER A 31 -5.38 0.87 -8.41
N LEU A 32 -4.28 0.35 -7.87
CA LEU A 32 -3.79 -1.01 -8.14
C LEU A 32 -4.77 -2.08 -7.66
N ILE A 33 -5.27 -1.96 -6.43
CA ILE A 33 -6.23 -2.91 -5.84
C ILE A 33 -7.56 -2.87 -6.59
N MET A 34 -8.06 -1.67 -6.92
CA MET A 34 -9.30 -1.49 -7.66
C MET A 34 -9.21 -2.07 -9.08
N GLY A 35 -8.11 -1.79 -9.79
CA GLY A 35 -7.90 -2.24 -11.17
C GLY A 35 -7.53 -3.71 -11.30
N ASN A 36 -7.02 -4.34 -10.23
CA ASN A 36 -6.52 -5.70 -10.24
C ASN A 36 -6.99 -6.50 -9.02
N PRO A 37 -8.31 -6.70 -8.81
CA PRO A 37 -8.85 -7.35 -7.62
C PRO A 37 -8.39 -8.81 -7.43
N GLY A 38 -8.02 -9.49 -8.52
CA GLY A 38 -7.46 -10.84 -8.50
C GLY A 38 -5.99 -10.92 -8.08
N VAL A 39 -5.29 -9.79 -8.03
CA VAL A 39 -3.90 -9.72 -7.55
C VAL A 39 -3.91 -9.55 -6.03
N ASP A 40 -2.99 -10.24 -5.37
CA ASP A 40 -2.75 -10.07 -3.94
C ASP A 40 -1.60 -9.08 -3.73
N PHE A 41 -1.89 -8.00 -3.01
CA PHE A 41 -0.92 -6.97 -2.68
C PHE A 41 -0.51 -7.09 -1.22
N ILE A 42 0.80 -7.11 -1.01
CA ILE A 42 1.41 -6.92 0.31
C ILE A 42 2.18 -5.60 0.24
N TYR A 43 1.78 -4.65 1.05
CA TYR A 43 2.46 -3.37 1.20
C TYR A 43 3.03 -3.25 2.61
N THR A 44 4.26 -2.77 2.70
CA THR A 44 4.94 -2.51 3.97
C THR A 44 5.64 -1.18 3.88
N HIS A 45 5.29 -0.25 4.77
CA HIS A 45 5.89 1.06 4.87
C HIS A 45 6.60 1.19 6.21
N ARG A 46 7.89 1.55 6.20
CA ARG A 46 8.70 1.65 7.41
C ARG A 46 9.29 3.05 7.54
N VAL A 47 9.16 3.65 8.72
CA VAL A 47 9.76 4.95 9.08
C VAL A 47 10.30 4.82 10.50
N ASP A 48 11.60 5.09 10.68
CA ASP A 48 12.26 5.12 11.99
C ASP A 48 11.96 3.91 12.90
N GLY A 49 11.96 2.71 12.31
CA GLY A 49 11.71 1.45 13.02
C GLY A 49 10.23 1.13 13.25
N ARG A 50 9.30 2.04 12.95
CA ARG A 50 7.86 1.79 12.92
C ARG A 50 7.42 1.24 11.56
N GLU A 51 6.32 0.50 11.55
CA GLU A 51 5.82 -0.18 10.34
C GLU A 51 4.29 -0.07 10.22
N PHE A 52 3.83 0.26 9.02
CA PHE A 52 2.46 0.00 8.55
C PHE A 52 2.50 -1.14 7.54
N ARG A 53 1.59 -2.10 7.68
CA ARG A 53 1.47 -3.25 6.79
C ARG A 53 0.03 -3.46 6.34
N LEU A 54 -0.14 -3.62 5.03
CA LEU A 54 -1.40 -4.00 4.40
C LEU A 54 -1.21 -5.31 3.63
N ASP A 55 -2.10 -6.27 3.85
CA ASP A 55 -2.18 -7.53 3.11
C ASP A 55 -3.61 -7.73 2.60
N THR A 56 -3.82 -7.65 1.30
CA THR A 56 -5.17 -7.70 0.72
C THR A 56 -5.85 -9.05 0.92
N ARG A 57 -5.11 -10.12 1.21
CA ARG A 57 -5.70 -11.45 1.49
C ARG A 57 -6.46 -11.42 2.81
N GLN A 58 -5.87 -10.81 3.83
CA GLN A 58 -6.52 -10.62 5.14
C GLN A 58 -7.72 -9.68 5.03
N VAL A 59 -7.66 -8.69 4.14
CA VAL A 59 -8.80 -7.81 3.86
C VAL A 59 -9.92 -8.61 3.20
N LYS A 60 -9.63 -9.39 2.15
CA LYS A 60 -10.61 -10.24 1.45
C LYS A 60 -11.28 -11.23 2.42
N GLU A 61 -10.50 -11.87 3.30
CA GLU A 61 -11.03 -12.77 4.34
C GLU A 61 -12.05 -12.08 5.26
N LYS A 62 -11.78 -10.83 5.67
CA LYS A 62 -12.70 -10.03 6.52
C LYS A 62 -13.95 -9.56 5.78
N LEU A 63 -13.87 -9.34 4.47
CA LEU A 63 -14.98 -8.88 3.64
C LEU A 63 -15.96 -10.01 3.26
N GLY A 64 -15.52 -11.27 3.31
CA GLY A 64 -16.32 -12.40 2.87
C GLY A 64 -16.72 -12.27 1.39
N ASP A 65 -18.02 -12.24 1.12
CA ASP A 65 -18.55 -12.14 -0.25
C ASP A 65 -18.48 -10.72 -0.83
N LEU A 66 -18.15 -9.69 -0.04
CA LEU A 66 -18.05 -8.32 -0.53
C LEU A 66 -16.74 -8.12 -1.32
N PRO A 67 -16.78 -7.75 -2.62
CA PRO A 67 -15.57 -7.59 -3.41
C PRO A 67 -14.67 -6.47 -2.89
N ILE A 68 -13.35 -6.73 -2.83
CA ILE A 68 -12.36 -5.73 -2.37
C ILE A 68 -12.32 -4.47 -3.26
N ASN A 69 -12.69 -4.59 -4.53
CA ASN A 69 -12.78 -3.46 -5.46
C ASN A 69 -14.13 -2.71 -5.39
N ASN A 70 -14.99 -3.02 -4.43
CA ASN A 70 -16.16 -2.20 -4.17
C ASN A 70 -15.73 -0.75 -3.87
N PRO A 71 -16.36 0.28 -4.46
CA PRO A 71 -15.94 1.68 -4.25
C PRO A 71 -15.88 2.12 -2.78
N GLY A 72 -16.77 1.62 -1.92
CA GLY A 72 -16.75 1.91 -0.49
C GLY A 72 -15.55 1.29 0.23
N VAL A 73 -15.18 0.06 -0.15
CA VAL A 73 -13.99 -0.63 0.36
C VAL A 73 -12.72 0.06 -0.11
N ILE A 74 -12.64 0.43 -1.39
CA ILE A 74 -11.47 1.15 -1.95
C ILE A 74 -11.30 2.50 -1.27
N LYS A 75 -12.39 3.25 -1.06
CA LYS A 75 -12.33 4.50 -0.31
C LYS A 75 -11.80 4.29 1.10
N TYR A 76 -12.36 3.32 1.82
CA TYR A 76 -11.92 2.98 3.17
C TYR A 76 -10.43 2.60 3.24
N LEU A 77 -9.96 1.74 2.32
CA LEU A 77 -8.55 1.35 2.26
C LEU A 77 -7.65 2.55 1.97
N GLY A 78 -8.05 3.42 1.04
CA GLY A 78 -7.32 4.65 0.74
C GLY A 78 -7.19 5.56 1.95
N ASP A 79 -8.28 5.78 2.68
CA ASP A 79 -8.31 6.62 3.89
C ASP A 79 -7.44 6.01 5.00
N LEU A 80 -7.58 4.69 5.25
CA LEU A 80 -6.75 3.94 6.21
C LEU A 80 -5.25 4.08 5.91
N ILE A 81 -4.85 3.93 4.64
CA ILE A 81 -3.45 4.06 4.25
C ILE A 81 -2.96 5.50 4.48
N ARG A 82 -3.74 6.52 4.12
CA ARG A 82 -3.34 7.92 4.34
C ARG A 82 -3.14 8.24 5.82
N GLU A 83 -4.10 7.84 6.65
CA GLU A 83 -4.04 8.04 8.10
C GLU A 83 -2.82 7.35 8.70
N SER A 84 -2.63 6.06 8.41
CA SER A 84 -1.49 5.28 8.93
C SER A 84 -0.13 5.84 8.49
N LEU A 85 0.01 6.28 7.23
CA LEU A 85 1.25 6.89 6.74
C LEU A 85 1.50 8.27 7.33
N SER A 86 0.45 9.04 7.61
CA SER A 86 0.55 10.34 8.29
C SER A 86 1.00 10.16 9.73
N GLU A 87 0.38 9.23 10.47
CA GLU A 87 0.72 8.91 11.86
C GLU A 87 2.19 8.49 11.99
N LEU A 88 2.64 7.57 11.13
CA LEU A 88 4.03 7.11 11.08
C LEU A 88 5.06 8.22 10.90
N ARG A 89 4.68 9.33 10.24
CA ARG A 89 5.54 10.51 10.03
C ARG A 89 5.40 11.56 11.12
N SER A 90 4.24 11.64 11.77
CA SER A 90 3.92 12.73 12.72
C SER A 90 4.52 12.53 14.11
N GLU A 91 4.87 11.30 14.49
CA GLU A 91 5.50 11.00 15.77
C GLU A 91 7.05 10.96 15.67
N GLY A 92 7.65 11.83 14.87
CA GLY A 92 9.11 11.97 14.70
C GLY A 92 9.61 13.31 15.22
#